data_AF-A0A358XPY8-F1
#
_entry.id   AF-A0A358XPY8-F1
#
_cell.length_a   1.000
_cell.length_b   1.000
_cell.length_c   1.000
_cell.angle_alpha   90.00
_cell.angle_beta   90.00
_cell.angle_gamma   90.00
#
_symmetry.space_group_name_H-M   'P 1'
#
loop_
_entity.id
_entity.type
_entity.pdbx_description
1 polymer ?
#
loop_
_entity_poly.entity_id
_entity_poly.type
_entity_poly.pdbx_seq_one_letter_code
_entity_poly.pdbx_strand_id
1 'polypeptide(L)' 'MQCGAPANYSYRLTKDTETVLLGEKEAYEPRCRPCYFGLNK' A
#
# COMPACT_ATOMS: atom_id res chain seq x y z
N MET A 1 1.17 3.86 9.06
CA MET A 1 0.50 5.15 8.76
C MET A 1 1.54 6.11 8.22
N GLN A 2 1.53 6.37 6.92
CA GLN A 2 2.63 7.10 6.25
C GLN A 2 2.51 8.63 6.38
N CYS A 3 1.29 9.20 6.25
CA CYS A 3 1.11 10.66 6.28
C CYS A 3 -0.25 11.16 6.78
N GLY A 4 -1.21 10.28 7.08
CA GLY A 4 -2.54 10.65 7.59
C GLY A 4 -3.54 11.20 6.58
N ALA A 5 -3.19 11.32 5.30
CA ALA A 5 -4.15 11.64 4.24
C ALA A 5 -5.09 10.44 3.96
N PRO A 6 -6.31 10.68 3.42
CA PRO A 6 -7.22 9.62 3.01
C PRO A 6 -6.57 8.60 2.08
N ALA A 7 -6.66 7.32 2.46
CA ALA A 7 -5.99 6.21 1.79
C ALA A 7 -6.94 5.49 0.83
N ASN A 8 -6.68 5.62 -0.46
CA ASN A 8 -7.48 5.03 -1.54
C ASN A 8 -6.74 3.91 -2.30
N TYR A 9 -5.53 3.56 -1.88
CA TYR A 9 -4.68 2.55 -2.54
C TYR A 9 -4.24 1.48 -1.55
N SER A 10 -4.31 0.22 -1.95
CA SER A 10 -3.76 -0.92 -1.19
C SER A 10 -2.35 -1.22 -1.70
N TYR A 11 -1.33 -0.96 -0.89
CA TYR A 11 0.07 -1.20 -1.23
C TYR A 11 0.52 -2.56 -0.71
N ARG A 12 1.06 -3.41 -1.59
CA ARG A 12 1.56 -4.75 -1.22
C ARG A 12 2.90 -4.65 -0.48
N LEU A 13 2.98 -5.27 0.69
CA LEU A 13 4.19 -5.35 1.53
C LEU A 13 5.05 -6.57 1.20
N THR A 14 4.43 -7.63 0.68
CA THR A 14 5.12 -8.86 0.28
C THR A 14 5.84 -8.68 -1.06
N LYS A 15 6.90 -9.47 -1.27
CA LYS A 15 7.62 -9.52 -2.56
C LYS A 15 6.98 -10.49 -3.56
N ASP A 16 5.76 -10.94 -3.27
CA ASP A 16 5.07 -11.90 -4.10
C ASP A 16 4.67 -11.27 -5.44
N THR A 17 4.80 -12.06 -6.50
CA THR A 17 4.51 -11.67 -7.89
C THR A 17 3.17 -12.22 -8.38
N GLU A 18 2.46 -13.01 -7.57
CA GLU A 18 1.13 -13.51 -7.91
C GLU A 18 0.13 -12.36 -8.14
N THR A 19 -0.72 -12.54 -9.16
CA THR A 19 -1.77 -11.57 -9.50
C THR A 19 -2.82 -11.47 -8.40
N VAL A 20 -3.16 -12.62 -7.79
CA VAL A 20 -4.10 -12.72 -6.69
C VAL A 20 -3.34 -13.26 -5.49
N LEU A 21 -3.33 -12.49 -4.40
CA LEU A 21 -2.70 -12.89 -3.15
C LEU A 21 -3.71 -12.65 -2.02
N LEU A 22 -4.00 -13.70 -1.25
CA LEU A 22 -4.84 -13.64 -0.06
C LEU A 22 -4.00 -13.19 1.13
N GLY A 23 -4.42 -12.11 1.78
CA GLY A 23 -3.77 -11.59 2.98
C GLY A 23 -4.40 -10.26 3.37
N GLU A 24 -4.51 -10.01 4.67
CA GLU A 24 -5.07 -8.76 5.19
C GLU A 24 -3.98 -7.70 5.41
N LYS A 25 -3.84 -7.21 6.65
CA LYS A 25 -2.93 -6.11 7.02
C LYS A 25 -1.45 -6.51 7.00
N GLU A 26 -1.15 -7.80 7.06
CA GLU A 26 0.22 -8.31 6.98
C GLU A 26 0.75 -8.26 5.53
N ALA A 27 -0.14 -8.38 4.55
CA ALA A 27 0.20 -8.38 3.14
C ALA A 27 -0.01 -7.01 2.47
N TYR A 28 -0.95 -6.19 2.98
CA TYR A 28 -1.32 -4.91 2.38
C TYR A 28 -1.39 -3.77 3.40
N GLU A 29 -0.89 -2.60 3.00
CA GLU A 29 -1.03 -1.34 3.75
C GLU A 29 -1.86 -0.32 2.96
N PRO A 30 -2.86 0.33 3.57
CA PRO A 30 -3.58 1.43 2.94
C PRO A 30 -2.70 2.68 2.83
N ARG A 31 -2.58 3.24 1.62
CA ARG A 31 -1.79 4.44 1.32
C ARG A 31 -2.59 5.46 0.52
N CYS A 32 -2.27 6.74 0.73
CA CYS A 32 -2.74 7.81 -0.15
C CYS A 32 -1.94 7.80 -1.46
N ARG A 33 -2.43 8.51 -2.48
CA ARG A 33 -1.78 8.62 -3.80
C ARG A 33 -0.30 9.00 -3.73
N PRO A 34 0.11 10.07 -3.04
CA PRO A 34 1.51 10.46 -3.05
C PRO A 34 2.43 9.48 -2.29
N CYS A 35 1.97 8.85 -1.21
CA CYS A 35 2.74 7.81 -0.51
C CYS A 35 2.84 6.50 -1.30
N TYR A 36 1.85 6.20 -2.15
CA TYR A 36 1.91 5.04 -3.04
C TYR A 36 2.99 5.20 -4.11
N PHE A 37 3.10 6.39 -4.71
CA PHE A 37 4.05 6.69 -5.79
C PHE A 37 5.39 7.29 -5.31
N GLY A 38 5.59 7.50 -4.01
CA GLY A 38 6.82 8.11 -3.47
C GLY A 38 7.00 9.58 -3.88
N LEU A 39 5.90 10.32 -4.05
CA LEU A 39 5.91 11.72 -4.52
C LEU A 39 6.11 12.74 -3.39
N ASN A 40 6.02 12.31 -2.14
CA ASN A 40 6.34 13.14 -0.98
C ASN A 40 7.81 12.92 -0.64
N LYS A 41 8.67 13.86 -1.05
CA LYS A 41 10.03 14.02 -0.51
C LYS A 41 10.00 14.93 0.69
#